data_AF-A0A7S3B2K4-F1
#
_entry.id   AF-A0A7S3B2K4-F1
#
_cell.length_a   1.000
_cell.length_b   1.000
_cell.length_c   1.000
_cell.angle_alpha   90.00
_cell.angle_beta   90.00
_cell.angle_gamma   90.00
#
_symmetry.space_group_name_H-M   'P 1'
#
loop_
_entity.id
_entity.type
_entity.pdbx_description
1 polymer ?
#
loop_
_entity_poly.entity_id
_entity_poly.type
_entity_poly.pdbx_seq_one_letter_code
_entity_poly.pdbx_strand_id
1 'polypeptide(L)'
;SLTAHSTRLSVFSNGNELILQHRDPAQLEKLAALIDRVTDAAQGGEPIREEEFTQEHTATPTVDDNRERGHSVASEAVLSKLESYRSQLKALSIQSDVAARQLAQAAEQGAGPPAGLRTHLCQLHGNANKLLATGIDAVMTSDLNSGQGEARATRKALVKEVEAIIEVFETQIKA
;
A
#
# COMPACT_ATOMS: atom_id res chain seq x y z
N SER A 1 -9.00 28.12 37.62
CA SER A 1 -9.16 26.82 36.95
C SER A 1 -9.72 27.03 35.56
N LEU A 2 -8.94 26.72 34.52
CA LEU A 2 -9.37 26.75 33.12
C LEU A 2 -9.79 25.34 32.71
N THR A 3 -11.07 25.12 32.49
CA THR A 3 -11.65 23.85 32.07
C THR A 3 -11.39 23.66 30.57
N ALA A 4 -10.38 22.88 30.19
CA ALA A 4 -10.08 22.58 28.79
C ALA A 4 -11.24 21.81 28.15
N HIS A 5 -11.98 22.44 27.23
CA HIS A 5 -13.04 21.82 26.46
C HIS A 5 -12.40 21.02 25.32
N SER A 6 -12.50 19.68 25.41
CA SER A 6 -12.04 18.78 24.36
C SER A 6 -13.11 18.67 23.29
N THR A 7 -12.89 19.32 22.14
CA THR A 7 -13.80 19.26 21.00
C THR A 7 -13.48 18.03 20.15
N ARG A 8 -14.44 17.12 20.01
CA ARG A 8 -14.33 15.89 19.22
C ARG A 8 -14.90 16.13 17.82
N LEU A 9 -14.09 15.95 16.78
CA LEU A 9 -14.52 15.98 15.38
C LEU A 9 -14.47 14.55 14.83
N SER A 10 -15.62 14.02 14.42
CA SER A 10 -15.72 12.71 13.76
C SER A 10 -15.76 12.93 12.25
N VAL A 11 -14.83 12.34 11.51
CA VAL A 11 -14.83 12.33 10.04
C VAL A 11 -15.05 10.89 9.56
N PHE A 12 -16.04 10.71 8.69
CA PHE A 12 -16.37 9.42 8.10
C PHE A 12 -15.80 9.35 6.68
N SER A 13 -14.95 8.36 6.42
CA SER A 13 -14.46 8.07 5.06
C SER A 13 -14.44 6.55 4.87
N ASN A 14 -15.03 6.09 3.77
CA ASN A 14 -15.13 4.66 3.40
C ASN A 14 -15.68 3.74 4.51
N GLY A 15 -16.68 4.21 5.26
CA GLY A 15 -17.35 3.41 6.29
C GLY A 15 -16.54 3.17 7.56
N ASN A 16 -15.38 3.81 7.72
CA ASN A 16 -14.58 3.75 8.94
C ASN A 16 -14.60 5.11 9.66
N GLU A 17 -14.92 5.12 10.96
CA GLU A 17 -14.90 6.34 11.77
C GLU A 17 -13.45 6.60 12.20
N LEU A 18 -12.81 7.63 11.62
CA LEU A 18 -11.50 8.08 12.10
C LEU A 18 -11.74 9.07 13.25
N ILE A 19 -11.50 8.61 14.49
CA ILE A 19 -11.56 9.47 15.67
C ILE A 19 -10.19 10.15 15.82
N LEU A 20 -10.09 11.38 15.34
CA LEU A 20 -8.89 12.21 15.49
C LEU A 20 -9.00 13.05 16.76
N GLN A 21 -8.32 12.64 17.83
CA GLN A 21 -8.19 13.44 19.05
C GLN A 21 -7.13 14.52 18.85
N HIS A 22 -7.49 15.67 18.29
CA HIS A 22 -6.59 16.83 18.19
C HIS A 22 -6.72 17.73 19.42
N ARG A 23 -5.58 18.09 20.01
CA ARG A 23 -5.49 18.94 21.22
C ARG A 23 -5.27 20.41 20.91
N ASP A 24 -5.04 20.76 19.63
CA ASP A 24 -4.69 22.11 19.20
C ASP A 24 -5.73 22.67 18.21
N PRO A 25 -6.51 23.70 18.58
CA PRO A 25 -7.54 24.27 17.72
C PRO A 25 -6.97 24.92 16.43
N ALA A 26 -5.69 25.33 16.42
CA ALA A 26 -5.08 25.93 15.22
C ALA A 26 -4.90 24.92 14.07
N GLN A 27 -4.83 23.61 14.38
CA GLN A 27 -4.72 22.58 13.34
C GLN A 27 -6.07 22.24 12.70
N LEU A 28 -7.18 22.40 13.43
CA LEU A 28 -8.52 22.16 12.90
C LEU A 28 -8.90 23.18 11.81
N GLU A 29 -8.51 24.45 11.97
CA GLU A 29 -8.79 25.50 10.99
C GLU A 29 -8.01 25.27 9.67
N LYS A 30 -6.75 24.83 9.76
CA LYS A 30 -5.96 24.43 8.58
C LYS A 30 -6.56 23.23 7.85
N LEU A 31 -7.13 22.28 8.57
CA LEU A 31 -7.70 21.07 7.98
C LEU A 31 -9.05 21.35 7.31
N ALA A 32 -9.87 22.25 7.87
CA ALA A 32 -11.10 22.73 7.23
C ALA A 32 -10.80 23.48 5.92
N ALA A 33 -9.81 24.38 5.91
CA ALA A 33 -9.41 25.12 4.70
C ALA A 33 -8.85 24.21 3.57
N LEU A 34 -8.31 23.04 3.93
CA LEU A 34 -7.80 22.08 2.94
C LEU A 34 -8.94 21.29 2.26
N ILE A 35 -10.02 20.99 3.00
CA ILE A 35 -11.18 20.25 2.45
C ILE A 35 -11.95 21.09 1.43
N ASP A 36 -12.18 22.38 1.70
CA ASP A 36 -12.84 23.27 0.74
C ASP A 36 -12.06 23.37 -0.57
N ARG A 37 -10.73 23.40 -0.50
CA ARG A 37 -9.87 23.53 -1.68
C ARG A 37 -9.83 22.29 -2.57
N VAL A 38 -10.09 21.11 -2.01
CA VAL A 38 -10.15 19.85 -2.77
C VAL A 38 -11.51 19.70 -3.46
N THR A 39 -12.56 20.36 -2.97
CA THR A 39 -13.92 20.18 -3.49
C THR A 39 -14.22 21.05 -4.72
N ASP A 40 -13.53 22.19 -4.87
CA ASP A 40 -13.70 23.09 -6.03
C ASP A 40 -13.08 22.57 -7.34
N ALA A 41 -12.17 21.58 -7.28
CA ALA A 41 -11.50 21.06 -8.49
C ALA A 41 -12.38 20.10 -9.34
N ALA A 42 -13.60 19.80 -8.91
CA ALA A 42 -14.45 18.76 -9.51
C ALA A 42 -15.57 19.28 -10.45
N GLN A 43 -15.70 20.58 -10.72
CA GLN A 43 -16.85 21.15 -11.48
C GLN A 43 -16.53 21.71 -12.88
N GLY A 44 -15.40 21.35 -13.49
CA GLY A 44 -15.06 21.75 -14.87
C GLY A 44 -15.51 20.74 -15.93
N GLY A 45 -16.81 20.50 -16.08
CA GLY A 45 -17.39 19.70 -17.17
C GLY A 45 -17.74 20.57 -18.38
N GLU A 46 -16.86 20.63 -19.38
CA GLU A 46 -17.15 21.28 -20.66
C GLU A 46 -18.14 20.43 -21.49
N PRO A 47 -19.17 21.02 -22.12
CA PRO A 47 -20.11 20.31 -22.95
C PRO A 47 -19.49 19.90 -24.30
N ILE A 48 -19.62 18.62 -24.63
CA ILE A 48 -19.20 18.04 -25.90
C ILE A 48 -20.10 18.60 -27.01
N ARG A 49 -19.53 19.36 -27.95
CA ARG A 49 -20.18 19.74 -29.21
C ARG A 49 -20.02 18.60 -30.21
N GLU A 50 -21.14 18.02 -30.63
CA GLU A 50 -21.22 17.14 -31.79
C GLU A 50 -21.12 18.00 -33.06
N GLU A 51 -19.95 18.07 -33.68
CA GLU A 51 -19.80 18.54 -35.05
C GLU A 51 -19.52 17.37 -35.98
N GLU A 52 -20.54 17.09 -36.78
CA GLU A 52 -20.56 16.22 -37.94
C GLU A 52 -19.65 16.83 -39.02
N PHE A 53 -18.54 16.16 -39.36
CA PHE A 53 -17.69 16.57 -40.48
C PHE A 53 -17.22 15.38 -41.31
N THR A 54 -17.90 15.19 -42.45
CA THR A 54 -17.46 14.33 -43.54
C THR A 54 -16.34 15.04 -44.30
N GLN A 55 -15.12 14.50 -44.29
CA GLN A 55 -14.15 14.78 -45.35
C GLN A 55 -13.12 13.66 -45.54
N GLU A 56 -13.26 13.02 -46.68
CA GLU A 56 -12.37 12.04 -47.30
C GLU A 56 -11.23 12.80 -47.99
N HIS A 57 -10.00 12.77 -47.45
CA HIS A 57 -8.78 13.14 -48.20
C HIS A 57 -7.51 12.51 -47.57
N THR A 58 -6.97 11.55 -48.31
CA THR A 58 -5.56 11.27 -48.61
C THR A 58 -4.43 11.96 -47.82
N ALA A 59 -3.43 11.13 -47.48
CA ALA A 59 -2.05 11.43 -47.07
C ALA A 59 -1.78 11.34 -45.56
N THR A 60 -1.11 10.25 -45.22
CA THR A 60 -0.55 9.83 -43.93
C THR A 60 0.42 10.86 -43.33
N PRO A 61 0.13 11.42 -42.15
CA PRO A 61 1.15 11.96 -41.27
C PRO A 61 1.65 10.83 -40.36
N THR A 62 2.88 10.38 -40.62
CA THR A 62 3.72 9.67 -39.65
C THR A 62 4.06 10.63 -38.52
N VAL A 63 3.15 10.76 -37.56
CA VAL A 63 3.47 11.34 -36.26
C VAL A 63 3.88 10.15 -35.41
N ASP A 64 5.17 10.05 -35.12
CA ASP A 64 5.71 9.33 -33.97
C ASP A 64 5.09 9.94 -32.71
N ASP A 65 3.82 9.62 -32.49
CA ASP A 65 3.10 9.86 -31.25
C ASP A 65 3.57 8.75 -30.30
N ASN A 66 4.87 8.82 -30.00
CA ASN A 66 5.59 8.17 -28.92
C ASN A 66 5.11 8.77 -27.59
N ARG A 67 3.79 8.82 -27.43
CA ARG A 67 3.14 8.91 -26.15
C ARG A 67 3.66 7.71 -25.40
N GLU A 68 4.41 7.99 -24.36
CA GLU A 68 4.54 7.20 -23.15
C GLU A 68 3.12 6.84 -22.68
N ARG A 69 2.45 5.93 -23.41
CA ARG A 69 1.12 5.46 -23.09
C ARG A 69 1.32 4.71 -21.80
N GLY A 70 1.02 5.41 -20.70
CA GLY A 70 1.08 4.86 -19.36
C GLY A 70 0.32 3.55 -19.29
N HIS A 71 0.61 2.78 -18.25
CA HIS A 71 -0.08 1.52 -17.99
C HIS A 71 -1.59 1.68 -18.08
N SER A 72 -2.28 0.65 -18.58
CA SER A 72 -3.74 0.62 -18.48
C SER A 72 -4.17 0.71 -17.01
N VAL A 73 -5.37 1.24 -16.75
CA VAL A 73 -5.93 1.35 -15.39
C VAL A 73 -5.89 0.00 -14.64
N ALA A 74 -6.14 -1.10 -15.33
CA ALA A 74 -6.05 -2.45 -14.74
C ALA A 74 -4.61 -2.82 -14.34
N SER A 75 -3.64 -2.49 -15.19
CA SER A 75 -2.22 -2.73 -14.93
C SER A 75 -1.71 -1.87 -13.77
N GLU A 76 -2.10 -0.60 -13.73
CA GLU A 76 -1.75 0.33 -12.64
C GLU A 76 -2.32 -0.16 -11.30
N ALA A 77 -3.57 -0.63 -11.28
CA ALA A 77 -4.18 -1.21 -10.08
C ALA A 77 -3.42 -2.46 -9.58
N VAL A 78 -3.00 -3.35 -10.48
CA VAL A 78 -2.20 -4.53 -10.12
C VAL A 78 -0.83 -4.14 -9.58
N LEU A 79 -0.12 -3.22 -10.24
CA LEU A 79 1.19 -2.76 -9.81
C LEU A 79 1.12 -2.04 -8.45
N SER A 80 0.12 -1.18 -8.25
CA SER A 80 -0.15 -0.52 -6.97
C SER A 80 -0.42 -1.53 -5.85
N LYS A 81 -1.19 -2.58 -6.13
CA LYS A 81 -1.45 -3.68 -5.19
C LYS A 81 -0.17 -4.44 -4.83
N LEU A 82 0.68 -4.74 -5.81
CA LEU A 82 1.98 -5.37 -5.57
C LEU A 82 2.90 -4.48 -4.73
N GLU A 83 2.89 -3.17 -4.94
CA GLU A 83 3.67 -2.22 -4.13
C GLU A 83 3.16 -2.13 -2.68
N SER A 84 1.85 -2.22 -2.47
CA SER A 84 1.28 -2.37 -1.12
C SER A 84 1.78 -3.63 -0.42
N TYR A 85 1.86 -4.77 -1.14
CA TYR A 85 2.43 -5.99 -0.58
C TYR A 85 3.92 -5.86 -0.27
N ARG A 86 4.70 -5.19 -1.12
CA ARG A 86 6.11 -4.87 -0.85
C ARG A 86 6.26 -4.07 0.45
N SER A 87 5.41 -3.07 0.66
CA SER A 87 5.39 -2.28 1.89
C SER A 87 5.06 -3.14 3.12
N GLN A 88 4.13 -4.09 2.99
CA GLN A 88 3.80 -5.05 4.06
C GLN A 88 4.97 -6.00 4.36
N LEU A 89 5.66 -6.52 3.34
CA LEU A 89 6.86 -7.35 3.53
C LEU A 89 7.98 -6.59 4.23
N LYS A 90 8.19 -5.31 3.87
CA LYS A 90 9.15 -4.44 4.57
C LYS A 90 8.80 -4.29 6.05
N ALA A 91 7.52 -4.12 6.38
CA ALA A 91 7.07 -4.04 7.76
C ALA A 91 7.28 -5.36 8.53
N LEU A 92 7.08 -6.52 7.89
CA LEU A 92 7.35 -7.84 8.48
C LEU A 92 8.85 -8.07 8.69
N SER A 93 9.69 -7.68 7.73
CA SER A 93 11.15 -7.76 7.84
C SER A 93 11.67 -6.91 9.00
N ILE A 94 11.19 -5.67 9.15
CA ILE A 94 11.57 -4.81 10.28
C ILE A 94 11.19 -5.45 11.61
N GLN A 95 10.00 -6.04 11.71
CA GLN A 95 9.56 -6.73 12.92
C GLN A 95 10.41 -7.97 13.22
N SER A 96 10.81 -8.72 12.19
CA SER A 96 11.78 -9.82 12.32
C SER A 96 13.12 -9.35 12.88
N ASP A 97 13.66 -8.24 12.37
CA ASP A 97 14.94 -7.69 12.84
C ASP A 97 14.87 -7.19 14.29
N VAL A 98 13.71 -6.68 14.71
CA VAL A 98 13.48 -6.30 16.12
C VAL A 98 13.44 -7.55 17.01
N ALA A 99 12.72 -8.59 16.61
CA ALA A 99 12.64 -9.84 17.35
C ALA A 99 14.01 -10.55 17.43
N ALA A 100 14.78 -10.57 16.35
CA ALA A 100 16.14 -11.11 16.31
C ALA A 100 17.06 -10.41 17.33
N ARG A 101 16.99 -9.07 17.41
CA ARG A 101 17.76 -8.29 18.39
C ARG A 101 17.36 -8.60 19.83
N GLN A 102 16.06 -8.79 20.09
CA GLN A 102 15.58 -9.18 21.42
C GLN A 102 16.05 -10.57 21.83
N LEU A 103 16.06 -11.54 20.89
CA LEU A 103 16.62 -12.87 21.12
C LEU A 103 18.12 -12.82 21.41
N ALA A 104 18.88 -12.08 20.60
CA ALA A 104 20.32 -11.91 20.79
C ALA A 104 20.64 -11.28 22.16
N GLN A 105 19.93 -10.22 22.52
CA GLN A 105 20.12 -9.54 23.80
C GLN A 105 19.79 -10.45 24.99
N ALA A 106 18.72 -11.25 24.90
CA ALA A 106 18.39 -12.22 25.95
C ALA A 106 19.48 -13.29 26.09
N ALA A 107 19.99 -13.81 24.97
CA ALA A 107 21.07 -14.79 24.96
C ALA A 107 22.37 -14.25 25.57
N GLU A 108 22.75 -13.01 25.24
CA GLU A 108 23.93 -12.33 25.84
C GLU A 108 23.81 -12.16 27.35
N GLN A 109 22.59 -11.97 27.86
CA GLN A 109 22.30 -11.83 29.29
C GLN A 109 22.16 -13.18 30.01
N GLY A 110 22.26 -14.31 29.30
CA GLY A 110 21.93 -15.63 29.83
C GLY A 110 20.47 -15.76 30.26
N ALA A 111 19.60 -14.86 29.79
CA ALA A 111 18.17 -14.87 30.03
C ALA A 111 17.47 -15.70 28.95
N GLY A 112 16.36 -16.34 29.31
CA GLY A 112 15.46 -16.93 28.31
C GLY A 112 14.82 -15.84 27.43
N PRO A 113 14.26 -16.22 26.26
CA PRO A 113 13.57 -15.28 25.39
C PRO A 113 12.44 -14.54 26.15
N PRO A 114 12.21 -13.25 25.85
CA PRO A 114 11.15 -12.48 26.50
C PRO A 114 9.79 -13.18 26.42
N ALA A 115 9.02 -13.10 27.50
CA ALA A 115 7.69 -13.69 27.56
C ALA A 115 6.80 -13.17 26.41
N GLY A 116 6.16 -14.08 25.69
CA GLY A 116 5.29 -13.75 24.55
C GLY A 116 6.01 -13.50 23.21
N LEU A 117 7.34 -13.37 23.19
CA LEU A 117 8.09 -13.17 21.93
C LEU A 117 7.89 -14.33 20.96
N ARG A 118 7.94 -15.57 21.46
CA ARG A 118 7.67 -16.77 20.65
C ARG A 118 6.27 -16.74 20.04
N THR A 119 5.26 -16.37 20.82
CA THR A 119 3.88 -16.23 20.33
C THR A 119 3.78 -15.17 19.24
N HIS A 120 4.44 -14.02 19.44
CA HIS A 120 4.50 -12.96 18.45
C HIS A 120 5.17 -13.42 17.15
N LEU A 121 6.31 -14.12 17.23
CA LEU A 121 6.98 -14.71 16.07
C LEU A 121 6.09 -15.70 15.30
N CYS A 122 5.35 -16.57 16.00
CA CYS A 122 4.39 -17.47 15.37
C CYS A 122 3.28 -16.69 14.63
N GLN A 123 2.82 -15.56 15.17
CA GLN A 123 1.83 -14.70 14.51
C GLN A 123 2.43 -14.05 13.25
N LEU A 124 3.67 -13.55 13.32
CA LEU A 124 4.35 -12.98 12.15
C LEU A 124 4.56 -14.02 11.05
N HIS A 125 4.97 -15.24 11.40
CA HIS A 125 5.08 -16.37 10.47
C HIS A 125 3.73 -16.70 9.82
N GLY A 126 2.66 -16.78 10.60
CA GLY A 126 1.30 -16.99 10.08
C GLY A 126 0.84 -15.86 9.15
N ASN A 127 1.14 -14.61 9.49
CA ASN A 127 0.81 -13.45 8.66
C ASN A 127 1.58 -13.46 7.33
N ALA A 128 2.87 -13.81 7.34
CA ALA A 128 3.69 -13.94 6.13
C ALA A 128 3.16 -15.05 5.21
N ASN A 129 2.84 -16.22 5.76
CA ASN A 129 2.22 -17.32 4.99
C ASN A 129 0.87 -16.91 4.38
N LYS A 130 0.03 -16.21 5.14
CA LYS A 130 -1.25 -15.69 4.64
C LYS A 130 -1.04 -14.68 3.51
N LEU A 131 -0.07 -13.78 3.65
CA LEU A 131 0.26 -12.77 2.64
C LEU A 131 0.76 -13.42 1.34
N LEU A 132 1.58 -14.48 1.43
CA LEU A 132 2.00 -15.27 0.28
C LEU A 132 0.79 -15.92 -0.41
N ALA A 133 0.07 -16.79 0.31
CA ALA A 133 -0.96 -17.65 -0.29
C ALA A 133 -2.20 -16.91 -0.78
N THR A 134 -2.69 -15.93 -0.01
CA THR A 134 -3.95 -15.22 -0.31
C THR A 134 -3.73 -13.84 -0.93
N GLY A 135 -2.52 -13.30 -0.82
CA GLY A 135 -2.17 -11.96 -1.28
C GLY A 135 -1.40 -11.99 -2.59
N ILE A 136 -0.13 -12.40 -2.52
CA ILE A 136 0.86 -12.29 -3.60
C ILE A 136 0.60 -13.33 -4.71
N ASP A 137 0.44 -14.61 -4.36
CA ASP A 137 0.22 -15.68 -5.33
C ASP A 137 -1.13 -15.56 -6.04
N ALA A 138 -2.12 -15.01 -5.34
CA ALA A 138 -3.45 -14.78 -5.88
C ALA A 138 -3.53 -13.64 -6.90
N VAL A 139 -2.47 -12.84 -7.09
CA VAL A 139 -2.47 -11.76 -8.09
C VAL A 139 -2.46 -12.34 -9.50
N MET A 140 -3.60 -12.20 -10.20
CA MET A 140 -3.72 -12.57 -11.61
C MET A 140 -3.05 -11.51 -12.49
N THR A 141 -2.14 -11.95 -13.36
CA THR A 141 -1.43 -11.09 -14.31
C THR A 141 -1.72 -11.47 -15.76
N SER A 142 -2.44 -12.56 -16.00
CA SER A 142 -2.76 -13.08 -17.34
C SER A 142 -3.54 -12.08 -18.19
N ASP A 143 -4.43 -11.33 -17.54
CA ASP A 143 -5.45 -10.51 -18.21
C ASP A 143 -4.97 -9.07 -18.48
N LEU A 144 -3.69 -8.79 -18.20
CA LEU A 144 -3.09 -7.48 -18.38
C LEU A 144 -2.63 -7.31 -19.84
N ASN A 145 -3.26 -6.36 -20.55
CA ASN A 145 -2.90 -6.00 -21.93
C ASN A 145 -1.60 -5.17 -22.03
N SER A 146 -1.14 -4.60 -20.91
CA SER A 146 0.12 -3.83 -20.79
C SER A 146 0.75 -4.08 -19.41
N GLY A 147 2.07 -3.91 -19.25
CA GLY A 147 2.74 -4.09 -17.95
C GLY A 147 2.72 -5.52 -17.39
N GLN A 148 2.25 -6.52 -18.14
CA GLN A 148 2.19 -7.92 -17.68
C GLN A 148 3.55 -8.47 -17.27
N GLY A 149 4.59 -8.19 -18.07
CA GLY A 149 5.95 -8.65 -17.79
C GLY A 149 6.48 -8.10 -16.47
N GLU A 150 6.29 -6.80 -16.24
CA GLU A 150 6.66 -6.12 -15.00
C GLU A 150 5.88 -6.66 -13.80
N ALA A 151 4.55 -6.81 -13.91
CA ALA A 151 3.73 -7.36 -12.85
C ALA A 151 4.16 -8.80 -12.48
N ARG A 152 4.47 -9.65 -13.48
CA ARG A 152 4.98 -11.01 -13.24
C ARG A 152 6.36 -11.00 -12.58
N ALA A 153 7.26 -10.13 -13.03
CA ALA A 153 8.59 -10.00 -12.45
C ALA A 153 8.51 -9.54 -11.00
N THR A 154 7.72 -8.50 -10.72
CA THR A 154 7.48 -7.98 -9.37
C THR A 154 6.84 -9.04 -8.48
N ARG A 155 5.78 -9.72 -8.93
CA ARG A 155 5.15 -10.82 -8.16
C ARG A 155 6.17 -11.91 -7.83
N LYS A 156 6.97 -12.36 -8.79
CA LYS A 156 8.01 -13.38 -8.58
C LYS A 156 9.08 -12.93 -7.58
N ALA A 157 9.48 -11.66 -7.61
CA ALA A 157 10.41 -11.12 -6.62
C ALA A 157 9.80 -11.15 -5.22
N LEU A 158 8.55 -10.69 -5.07
CA LEU A 158 7.83 -10.68 -3.79
C LEU A 158 7.61 -12.09 -3.21
N VAL A 159 7.34 -13.09 -4.05
CA VAL A 159 7.25 -14.50 -3.62
C VAL A 159 8.56 -14.95 -2.98
N LYS A 160 9.69 -14.71 -3.63
CA LYS A 160 11.01 -15.06 -3.08
C LYS A 160 11.32 -14.31 -1.79
N GLU A 161 10.98 -13.02 -1.73
CA GLU A 161 11.19 -12.20 -0.54
C GLU A 161 10.38 -12.72 0.65
N VAL A 162 9.10 -13.06 0.45
CA VAL A 162 8.27 -13.58 1.55
C VAL A 162 8.69 -14.99 1.98
N GLU A 163 9.09 -15.86 1.05
CA GLU A 163 9.66 -17.18 1.38
C GLU A 163 10.90 -17.04 2.27
N ALA A 164 11.83 -16.14 1.92
CA ALA A 164 13.01 -15.87 2.75
C ALA A 164 12.65 -15.36 4.15
N ILE A 165 11.66 -14.46 4.27
CA ILE A 165 11.17 -13.96 5.56
C ILE A 165 10.56 -15.10 6.40
N ILE A 166 9.80 -16.00 5.77
CA ILE A 166 9.20 -17.18 6.43
C ILE A 166 10.30 -18.08 7.01
N GLU A 167 11.35 -18.38 6.23
CA GLU A 167 12.49 -19.19 6.70
C GLU A 167 13.21 -18.55 7.90
N VAL A 168 13.38 -17.23 7.89
CA VAL A 168 13.95 -16.48 9.01
C VAL A 168 13.09 -16.63 10.26
N PHE A 169 11.76 -16.48 10.16
CA PHE A 169 10.87 -16.67 11.31
C PHE A 169 10.93 -18.10 11.84
N GLU A 170 10.97 -19.12 10.97
CA GLU A 170 11.09 -20.50 11.42
C GLU A 170 12.39 -20.76 12.18
N THR A 171 13.50 -20.16 11.73
CA THR A 171 14.78 -20.25 12.42
C THR A 171 14.72 -19.60 13.79
N GLN A 172 14.15 -18.39 13.89
CA GLN A 172 13.99 -17.67 15.17
C GLN A 172 13.03 -18.38 16.15
N ILE A 173 11.99 -19.06 15.64
CA ILE A 173 11.06 -19.84 16.48
C ILE A 173 11.72 -21.13 16.97
N LYS A 174 12.68 -21.69 16.25
CA LYS A 174 13.38 -22.93 16.67
C LYS A 174 14.54 -22.66 17.63
N ALA A 175 15.10 -21.45 17.62
CA ALA A 175 16.10 -20.97 18.58
C ALA A 175 15.54 -20.88 20.01
#